data_AF-A0A1M3CYP9-F1
#
_entry.id   AF-A0A1M3CYP9-F1
#
_cell.length_a   1.000
_cell.length_b   1.000
_cell.length_c   1.000
_cell.angle_alpha   90.00
_cell.angle_beta   90.00
_cell.angle_gamma   90.00
#
_symmetry.space_group_name_H-M   'P 1'
#
loop_
_entity.id
_entity.type
_entity.pdbx_description
1 polymer ?
#
loop_
_entity_poly.entity_id
_entity_poly.type
_entity_poly.pdbx_seq_one_letter_code
_entity_poly.pdbx_strand_id
1 'polypeptide(L)'
;MKVKIEYLEKYIKGAIIDADLFSEMELASLKGREYIDIPEEKLKEMERLRIEQLEKEMALYDCCALNNKGIALEKDGKSDLAVIEYEKNIAAGYPAHHSFKRLMVIYRKAKEYDKELRVIRRALEVFPLDKEYLGRLGKLNEIISKLKTAK
;
A
#
# COMPACT_ATOMS: atom_id res chain seq x y z
N MET A 1 22.12 3.05 -28.05
CA MET A 1 22.39 1.59 -28.10
C MET A 1 21.23 0.90 -28.78
N LYS A 2 21.48 -0.21 -29.50
CA LYS A 2 20.39 -0.99 -30.13
C LYS A 2 19.74 -1.91 -29.12
N VAL A 3 18.42 -1.84 -29.00
CA VAL A 3 17.62 -2.65 -28.08
C VAL A 3 16.55 -3.37 -28.87
N LYS A 4 16.32 -4.65 -28.57
CA LYS A 4 15.21 -5.41 -29.16
C LYS A 4 13.88 -4.79 -28.75
N ILE A 5 12.95 -4.64 -29.69
CA ILE A 5 11.63 -4.06 -29.42
C ILE A 5 10.87 -4.91 -28.39
N GLU A 6 10.91 -6.25 -28.52
CA GLU A 6 10.31 -7.19 -27.58
C GLU A 6 10.81 -6.99 -26.13
N TYR A 7 12.10 -6.68 -25.95
CA TYR A 7 12.65 -6.42 -24.62
C TYR A 7 12.00 -5.19 -23.94
N LEU A 8 11.50 -4.25 -24.73
CA LEU A 8 10.90 -3.02 -24.23
C LEU A 8 9.45 -3.20 -23.78
N GLU A 9 8.78 -4.28 -24.18
CA GLU A 9 7.37 -4.52 -23.81
C GLU A 9 7.14 -4.53 -22.30
N LYS A 10 8.15 -4.94 -21.54
CA LYS A 10 8.14 -4.95 -20.07
C LYS A 10 8.01 -3.57 -19.42
N TYR A 11 8.14 -2.48 -20.19
CA TYR A 11 7.97 -1.09 -19.75
C TYR A 11 6.63 -0.49 -20.24
N ILE A 12 5.82 -1.22 -21.01
CA ILE A 12 4.48 -0.77 -21.40
C ILE A 12 3.57 -0.72 -20.17
N LYS A 13 3.64 -1.78 -19.33
CA LYS A 13 2.95 -1.81 -18.05
C LYS A 13 3.47 -0.70 -17.15
N GLY A 14 2.56 0.05 -16.53
CA GLY A 14 2.91 1.22 -15.70
C GLY A 14 3.15 2.49 -16.50
N ALA A 15 2.92 2.49 -17.83
CA ALA A 15 3.08 3.65 -18.71
C ALA A 15 4.47 4.30 -18.60
N ILE A 16 5.52 3.46 -18.51
CA ILE A 16 6.91 3.93 -18.35
C ILE A 16 7.48 4.39 -19.69
N ILE A 17 7.01 3.80 -20.79
CA ILE A 17 7.33 4.24 -22.15
C ILE A 17 6.53 5.50 -22.46
N ASP A 18 7.22 6.56 -22.90
CA ASP A 18 6.58 7.76 -23.43
C ASP A 18 5.95 7.53 -24.81
N ALA A 19 5.00 8.38 -25.19
CA ALA A 19 4.26 8.24 -26.44
C ALA A 19 5.16 8.22 -27.69
N ASP A 20 6.26 8.96 -27.67
CA ASP A 20 7.20 9.04 -28.79
C ASP A 20 7.91 7.70 -29.01
N LEU A 21 8.47 7.12 -27.94
CA LEU A 21 9.13 5.82 -28.00
C LEU A 21 8.14 4.69 -28.33
N PHE A 22 6.92 4.76 -27.80
CA PHE A 22 5.87 3.81 -28.15
C PHE A 22 5.55 3.84 -29.66
N SER A 23 5.39 5.04 -30.21
CA SER A 23 5.14 5.24 -31.65
C SER A 23 6.31 4.76 -32.51
N GLU A 24 7.54 5.01 -32.05
CA GLU A 24 8.76 4.53 -32.74
C GLU A 24 8.83 3.00 -32.75
N MET A 25 8.52 2.35 -31.64
CA MET A 25 8.44 0.88 -31.53
C MET A 25 7.42 0.31 -32.52
N GLU A 26 6.20 0.85 -32.54
CA GLU A 26 5.16 0.41 -33.47
C GLU A 26 5.58 0.59 -34.94
N LEU A 27 6.11 1.76 -35.29
CA LEU A 27 6.59 2.04 -36.65
C LEU A 27 7.74 1.12 -37.04
N ALA A 28 8.64 0.81 -36.11
CA ALA A 28 9.75 -0.10 -36.34
C ALA A 28 9.25 -1.53 -36.62
N SER A 29 8.32 -2.03 -35.81
CA SER A 29 7.68 -3.34 -35.99
C SER A 29 6.95 -3.43 -37.34
N LEU A 30 6.19 -2.41 -37.73
CA LEU A 30 5.49 -2.35 -39.02
C LEU A 30 6.45 -2.39 -40.23
N LYS A 31 7.65 -1.85 -40.06
CA LYS A 31 8.73 -1.88 -41.07
C LYS A 31 9.56 -3.17 -41.02
N GLY A 32 9.20 -4.15 -40.19
CA GLY A 32 9.94 -5.40 -40.01
C GLY A 32 11.29 -5.22 -39.31
N ARG A 33 11.49 -4.12 -38.57
CA ARG A 33 12.70 -3.92 -37.75
C ARG A 33 12.51 -4.59 -36.41
N GLU A 34 13.52 -5.31 -35.94
CA GLU A 34 13.51 -5.95 -34.62
C GLU A 34 14.14 -5.09 -33.51
N TYR A 35 14.88 -4.04 -33.89
CA TYR A 35 15.66 -3.21 -32.98
C TYR A 35 15.39 -1.73 -33.19
N ILE A 36 15.49 -0.96 -32.10
CA ILE A 36 15.49 0.50 -32.12
C ILE A 36 16.68 1.05 -31.34
N ASP A 37 17.09 2.28 -31.67
CA ASP A 37 18.20 2.95 -31.03
C ASP A 37 17.69 3.79 -29.86
N ILE A 38 18.08 3.41 -28.64
CA ILE A 38 17.70 4.09 -27.40
C ILE A 38 18.96 4.57 -26.68
N PRO A 39 19.00 5.81 -26.16
CA PRO A 39 20.09 6.24 -25.27
C PRO A 39 20.18 5.32 -24.05
N GLU A 40 21.38 4.88 -23.69
CA GLU A 40 21.58 3.97 -22.55
C GLU A 40 20.98 4.52 -21.25
N GLU A 41 21.11 5.83 -21.03
CA GLU A 41 20.54 6.52 -19.86
C GLU A 41 19.00 6.48 -19.85
N LYS A 42 18.34 6.58 -21.02
CA LYS A 42 16.88 6.42 -21.11
C LYS A 42 16.46 5.01 -20.71
N LEU A 43 17.23 3.99 -21.11
CA LEU A 43 16.94 2.61 -20.73
C LEU A 43 17.13 2.36 -19.23
N LYS A 44 18.19 2.92 -18.63
CA LYS A 44 18.44 2.84 -17.18
C LYS A 44 17.33 3.52 -16.38
N GLU A 45 16.88 4.69 -16.81
CA GLU A 45 15.74 5.40 -16.24
C GLU A 45 14.48 4.54 -16.26
N MET A 46 14.15 3.97 -17.42
CA MET A 46 12.97 3.09 -17.57
C MET A 46 13.06 1.86 -16.67
N GLU A 47 14.24 1.25 -16.51
CA GLU A 47 14.41 0.14 -15.56
C GLU A 47 14.21 0.57 -14.11
N ARG A 48 14.70 1.75 -13.71
CA ARG A 48 14.45 2.27 -12.36
C ARG A 48 12.97 2.47 -12.11
N LEU A 49 12.27 3.13 -13.03
CA LEU A 49 10.81 3.37 -12.92
C LEU A 49 10.03 2.05 -12.90
N ARG A 50 10.47 1.05 -13.67
CA ARG A 50 9.88 -0.29 -13.67
C ARG A 50 10.02 -0.98 -12.32
N ILE A 51 11.21 -0.93 -11.73
CA ILE A 51 11.46 -1.52 -10.40
C ILE A 51 10.58 -0.82 -9.35
N GLU A 52 10.54 0.51 -9.35
CA GLU A 52 9.71 1.29 -8.43
C GLU A 52 8.21 0.96 -8.59
N GLN A 53 7.74 0.81 -9.84
CA GLN A 53 6.36 0.40 -10.12
C GLN A 53 6.06 -1.01 -9.59
N LEU A 54 6.98 -1.96 -9.78
CA LEU A 54 6.82 -3.33 -9.28
C LEU A 54 6.79 -3.37 -7.76
N GLU A 55 7.63 -2.59 -7.08
CA GLU A 55 7.63 -2.47 -5.62
C GLU A 55 6.30 -1.92 -5.10
N LYS A 56 5.76 -0.88 -5.73
CA LYS A 56 4.44 -0.32 -5.38
C LYS A 56 3.31 -1.33 -5.58
N GLU A 57 3.31 -2.04 -6.70
CA GLU A 57 2.31 -3.08 -6.99
C GLU A 57 2.38 -4.23 -5.97
N MET A 58 3.59 -4.68 -5.63
CA MET A 58 3.80 -5.73 -4.64
C MET A 58 3.32 -5.28 -3.25
N ALA A 59 3.66 -4.06 -2.83
CA ALA A 59 3.20 -3.52 -1.56
C ALA A 59 1.66 -3.39 -1.49
N LEU A 60 1.01 -2.98 -2.59
CA LEU A 60 -0.45 -2.96 -2.70
C LEU A 60 -1.04 -4.37 -2.62
N TYR A 61 -0.45 -5.34 -3.32
CA TYR A 61 -0.89 -6.72 -3.32
C TYR A 61 -0.81 -7.33 -1.91
N ASP A 62 0.33 -7.18 -1.24
CA ASP A 62 0.54 -7.67 0.12
C ASP A 62 -0.45 -7.04 1.10
N CYS A 63 -0.66 -5.72 0.99
CA CYS A 63 -1.64 -5.00 1.78
C CYS A 63 -3.06 -5.56 1.60
N CYS A 64 -3.46 -5.78 0.35
CA CYS A 64 -4.76 -6.37 0.02
C CYS A 64 -4.89 -7.80 0.55
N ALA A 65 -3.85 -8.63 0.38
CA ALA A 65 -3.85 -10.02 0.82
C ALA A 65 -4.01 -10.13 2.34
N LEU A 66 -3.25 -9.34 3.10
CA LEU A 66 -3.35 -9.29 4.57
C LEU A 66 -4.72 -8.78 5.03
N ASN A 67 -5.28 -7.74 4.39
CA ASN A 67 -6.62 -7.26 4.70
C ASN A 67 -7.68 -8.34 4.44
N ASN A 68 -7.64 -8.98 3.27
CA ASN A 68 -8.60 -10.01 2.89
C ASN A 68 -8.54 -11.23 3.82
N LYS A 69 -7.33 -11.61 4.24
CA LYS A 69 -7.13 -12.68 5.22
C LYS A 69 -7.70 -12.30 6.58
N GLY A 70 -7.45 -11.08 7.07
CA GLY A 70 -8.05 -10.56 8.30
C GLY A 70 -9.57 -10.57 8.24
N ILE A 71 -10.18 -10.12 7.14
CA ILE A 71 -11.63 -10.12 6.94
C ILE A 71 -12.19 -11.55 7.01
N ALA A 72 -11.55 -12.51 6.35
CA ALA A 72 -11.96 -13.90 6.38
C ALA A 72 -11.88 -14.48 7.80
N LEU A 73 -10.81 -14.20 8.53
CA LEU A 73 -10.64 -14.65 9.92
C LEU A 73 -11.70 -14.04 10.86
N GLU A 74 -12.08 -12.77 10.68
CA GLU A 74 -13.18 -12.18 11.46
C GLU A 74 -14.53 -12.81 11.15
N LYS A 75 -14.80 -13.15 9.87
CA LYS A 75 -16.02 -13.88 9.47
C LYS A 75 -16.09 -15.27 10.11
N ASP A 76 -14.94 -15.91 10.29
CA ASP A 76 -14.81 -17.21 10.98
C ASP A 76 -14.84 -17.10 12.52
N GLY A 77 -15.01 -15.90 13.08
CA GLY A 77 -14.97 -15.65 14.53
C GLY A 77 -13.56 -15.67 15.14
N LYS A 78 -12.51 -15.85 14.34
CA LYS A 78 -11.09 -15.93 14.76
C LYS A 78 -10.47 -14.53 14.89
N SER A 79 -11.06 -13.71 15.75
CA SER A 79 -10.68 -12.29 15.90
C SER A 79 -9.21 -12.09 16.26
N ASP A 80 -8.63 -12.94 17.13
CA ASP A 80 -7.23 -12.82 17.54
C ASP A 80 -6.25 -13.06 16.38
N LEU A 81 -6.59 -13.99 15.47
CA LEU A 81 -5.79 -14.22 14.27
C LEU A 81 -5.95 -13.07 13.26
N ALA A 82 -7.14 -12.48 13.16
CA ALA A 82 -7.36 -11.32 12.31
C ALA A 82 -6.51 -10.12 12.76
N VAL A 83 -6.39 -9.89 14.08
CA VAL A 83 -5.51 -8.86 14.66
C VAL A 83 -4.07 -9.03 14.16
N ILE A 84 -3.55 -10.27 14.15
CA ILE A 84 -2.18 -10.54 13.68
C ILE A 84 -1.99 -10.07 12.22
N GLU A 85 -2.95 -10.37 11.34
CA GLU A 85 -2.82 -9.97 9.92
C GLU A 85 -2.97 -8.46 9.72
N TYR A 86 -3.86 -7.80 10.46
CA TYR A 86 -3.99 -6.34 10.41
C TYR A 86 -2.76 -5.61 11.00
N GLU A 87 -2.13 -6.15 12.05
CA GLU A 87 -0.91 -5.59 12.63
C GLU A 87 0.27 -5.69 11.65
N LYS A 88 0.40 -6.80 10.92
CA LYS A 88 1.38 -6.92 9.82
C LYS A 88 1.18 -5.82 8.78
N ASN A 89 -0.07 -5.48 8.46
CA ASN A 89 -0.39 -4.42 7.51
C ASN A 89 0.05 -3.03 7.99
N ILE A 90 -0.24 -2.69 9.25
CA ILE A 90 0.21 -1.41 9.82
C ILE A 90 1.74 -1.34 9.90
N ALA A 91 2.40 -2.47 10.20
CA ALA A 91 3.86 -2.56 10.24
C ALA A 91 4.50 -2.41 8.86
N ALA A 92 3.89 -2.98 7.81
CA ALA A 92 4.32 -2.83 6.42
C ALA A 92 4.20 -1.37 5.93
N GLY A 93 3.31 -0.58 6.53
CA GLY A 93 3.24 0.87 6.31
C GLY A 93 2.58 1.30 5.00
N TYR A 94 1.92 0.39 4.27
CA TYR A 94 1.13 0.77 3.10
C TYR A 94 -0.01 1.70 3.52
N PRO A 95 -0.23 2.85 2.84
CA PRO A 95 -1.19 3.87 3.25
C PRO A 95 -2.63 3.48 2.91
N ALA A 96 -3.15 2.43 3.56
CA ALA A 96 -4.54 2.00 3.47
C ALA A 96 -5.24 2.02 4.84
N HIS A 97 -6.46 2.54 4.88
CA HIS A 97 -7.19 2.74 6.13
C HIS A 97 -7.72 1.46 6.81
N HIS A 98 -7.92 0.37 6.05
CA HIS A 98 -8.74 -0.76 6.50
C HIS A 98 -8.24 -1.39 7.81
N SER A 99 -6.98 -1.80 7.85
CA SER A 99 -6.38 -2.45 9.03
C SER A 99 -6.40 -1.55 10.27
N PHE A 100 -6.11 -0.26 10.12
CA PHE A 100 -6.25 0.73 11.21
C PHE A 100 -7.67 0.76 11.76
N LYS A 101 -8.68 0.87 10.89
CA LYS A 101 -10.09 0.94 11.30
C LYS A 101 -10.53 -0.33 12.03
N ARG A 102 -10.15 -1.51 11.54
CA ARG A 102 -10.47 -2.80 12.18
C ARG A 102 -9.81 -2.95 13.54
N LEU A 103 -8.51 -2.72 13.64
CA LEU A 103 -7.77 -2.85 14.90
C LEU A 103 -8.30 -1.93 15.98
N MET A 104 -8.63 -0.67 15.65
CA MET A 104 -9.24 0.21 16.64
C MET A 104 -10.58 -0.33 17.16
N VAL A 105 -11.41 -0.93 16.30
CA VAL A 105 -12.69 -1.54 16.71
C VAL A 105 -12.47 -2.74 17.61
N ILE A 106 -11.54 -3.62 17.25
CA ILE A 106 -11.22 -4.83 18.01
C ILE A 106 -10.69 -4.46 19.39
N TYR A 107 -9.67 -3.59 19.46
CA TYR A 107 -9.08 -3.15 20.73
C TYR A 107 -10.06 -2.38 21.60
N ARG A 108 -10.94 -1.56 21.01
CA ARG A 108 -12.02 -0.88 21.75
C ARG A 108 -12.95 -1.88 22.44
N LYS A 109 -13.40 -2.91 21.72
CA LYS A 109 -14.30 -3.95 22.24
C LYS A 109 -13.62 -4.77 23.34
N ALA A 110 -12.35 -5.08 23.17
CA ALA A 110 -11.54 -5.78 24.17
C ALA A 110 -11.12 -4.91 25.37
N LYS A 111 -11.47 -3.61 25.37
CA LYS A 111 -11.03 -2.61 26.35
C LYS A 111 -9.50 -2.47 26.46
N GLU A 112 -8.77 -2.83 25.39
CA GLU A 112 -7.32 -2.69 25.29
C GLU A 112 -6.95 -1.27 24.80
N TYR A 113 -7.25 -0.27 25.63
CA TYR A 113 -7.16 1.14 25.26
C TYR A 113 -5.76 1.61 24.90
N ASP A 114 -4.71 1.03 25.49
CA ASP A 114 -3.32 1.37 25.16
C ASP A 114 -2.95 0.93 23.74
N LYS A 115 -3.43 -0.24 23.31
CA LYS A 115 -3.21 -0.73 21.95
C LYS A 115 -4.01 0.09 20.93
N GLU A 116 -5.27 0.44 21.25
CA GLU A 116 -6.07 1.33 20.40
C GLU A 116 -5.39 2.70 20.24
N LEU A 117 -4.86 3.28 21.33
CA LEU A 117 -4.15 4.56 21.29
C LEU A 117 -2.92 4.50 20.37
N ARG A 118 -2.14 3.42 20.47
CA ARG A 118 -0.97 3.18 19.60
C ARG A 118 -1.36 3.08 18.14
N VAL A 119 -2.45 2.37 17.81
CA VAL A 119 -2.98 2.29 16.44
C VAL A 119 -3.46 3.64 15.93
N ILE A 120 -4.19 4.42 16.73
CA ILE A 120 -4.66 5.76 16.34
C ILE A 120 -3.48 6.69 16.05
N ARG A 121 -2.45 6.69 16.90
CA ARG A 121 -1.25 7.50 16.69
C ARG A 121 -0.55 7.12 15.39
N ARG A 122 -0.34 5.82 15.16
CA ARG A 122 0.25 5.33 13.92
C ARG A 122 -0.59 5.69 12.70
N ALA A 123 -1.92 5.66 12.81
CA ALA A 123 -2.82 6.09 11.74
C ALA A 123 -2.64 7.59 11.42
N LEU A 124 -2.50 8.44 12.43
CA LEU A 124 -2.32 9.90 12.26
C LEU A 124 -0.92 10.27 11.74
N GLU A 125 0.09 9.42 11.90
CA GLU A 125 1.39 9.57 11.22
C GLU A 125 1.26 9.35 9.71
N VAL A 126 0.44 8.37 9.29
CA VAL A 126 0.24 8.03 7.87
C VAL A 126 -0.81 8.93 7.21
N PHE A 127 -1.84 9.32 7.97
CA PHE A 127 -2.96 10.15 7.52
C PHE A 127 -3.11 11.37 8.45
N PRO A 128 -2.21 12.37 8.31
CA PRO A 128 -2.30 13.57 9.13
C PRO A 128 -3.64 14.27 8.97
N LEU A 129 -4.21 14.74 10.08
CA LEU A 129 -5.46 15.50 10.14
C LEU A 129 -6.73 14.74 9.69
N ASP A 130 -6.66 13.41 9.54
CA ASP A 130 -7.85 12.60 9.27
C ASP A 130 -8.88 12.76 10.41
N LYS A 131 -10.07 13.26 10.05
CA LYS A 131 -11.12 13.61 11.01
C LYS A 131 -11.64 12.39 11.78
N GLU A 132 -11.64 11.20 11.17
CA GLU A 132 -12.09 9.98 11.82
C GLU A 132 -11.10 9.56 12.92
N TYR A 133 -9.80 9.57 12.61
CA TYR A 133 -8.77 9.22 13.60
C TYR A 133 -8.66 10.25 14.72
N LEU A 134 -8.73 11.54 14.40
CA LEU A 134 -8.76 12.61 15.42
C LEU A 134 -9.99 12.51 16.33
N GLY A 135 -11.18 12.28 15.73
CA GLY A 135 -12.40 12.09 16.50
C GLY A 135 -12.35 10.85 17.40
N ARG A 136 -11.71 9.78 16.93
CA ARG A 136 -11.52 8.55 17.72
C ARG A 136 -10.52 8.74 18.86
N LEU A 137 -9.45 9.52 18.63
CA LEU A 137 -8.48 9.90 19.65
C LEU A 137 -9.16 10.66 20.80
N GLY A 138 -9.97 11.67 20.47
CA GLY A 138 -10.72 12.45 21.47
C GLY A 138 -11.58 11.56 22.36
N LYS A 139 -12.41 10.71 21.74
CA LYS A 139 -13.26 9.74 22.47
C LYS A 139 -12.46 8.77 23.33
N LEU A 140 -11.30 8.31 22.86
CA LEU A 140 -10.43 7.42 23.64
C LEU A 140 -9.87 8.12 24.88
N ASN A 141 -9.39 9.35 24.73
CA ASN A 141 -8.83 10.13 25.83
C ASN A 141 -9.86 10.41 26.92
N GLU A 142 -11.11 10.71 26.56
CA GLU A 142 -12.20 10.85 27.53
C GLU A 142 -12.42 9.57 28.35
N ILE A 143 -12.39 8.40 27.71
CA ILE A 143 -12.56 7.10 28.38
C ILE A 143 -11.38 6.83 29.32
N ILE A 144 -10.14 7.04 28.87
CA ILE A 144 -8.94 6.86 29.69
C ILE A 144 -8.97 7.81 30.90
N SER A 145 -9.38 9.07 30.71
CA SER A 145 -9.50 10.05 31.79
C SER A 145 -10.49 9.60 32.87
N LYS A 146 -11.71 9.18 32.47
CA LYS A 146 -12.73 8.68 33.40
C LYS A 146 -12.28 7.46 34.19
N LEU A 147 -11.51 6.55 33.57
CA LEU A 147 -10.97 5.37 34.25
C LEU A 147 -9.89 5.70 35.27
N LYS A 148 -9.13 6.80 35.07
CA LYS A 148 -8.14 7.27 36.03
C LYS A 148 -8.79 7.92 37.25
N THR A 149 -9.88 8.65 37.06
CA THR A 149 -10.62 9.33 38.15
C THR A 149 -11.50 8.39 38.97
N ALA A 150 -11.77 7.19 38.46
CA ALA A 150 -12.60 6.17 39.13
C ALA A 150 -11.80 5.20 40.01
N LYS A 151 -10.47 5.37 40.10
CA LYS A 151 -9.57 4.62 41.00
C LYS A 151 -9.14 5.51 42.15
#